data_AF-A0A0J1DG07-F1
#
_entry.id   AF-A0A0J1DG07-F1
#
_cell.length_a   1.000
_cell.length_b   1.000
_cell.length_c   1.000
_cell.angle_alpha   90.00
_cell.angle_beta   90.00
_cell.angle_gamma   90.00
#
_symmetry.space_group_name_H-M   'P 1'
#
loop_
_entity.id
_entity.type
_entity.pdbx_description
1 polymer ?
#
loop_
_entity_poly.entity_id
_entity_poly.type
_entity_poly.pdbx_seq_one_letter_code
_entity_poly.pdbx_strand_id
1 'polypeptide(L)'
;MTKPKKPRNKSYRPKYVARNVLSTVFGGMSGDHADHLRELQIKNHLAMAEMAQGRGTRDQWDLIVGAINIANVMCEMGIGDEFRFVTIAARDALLAVGKRYMASDRFVFTGDELRAVNEALDCHDAQLENVRAIDVDRAAMEVERRVRHRINSTSVMREIRKEAA
;
A
#
# COMPACT_ATOMS: atom_id res chain seq x y z
N MET A 1 -26.13 39.45 5.61
CA MET A 1 -25.39 39.21 4.34
C MET A 1 -24.63 37.89 4.45
N THR A 2 -25.09 36.85 3.77
CA THR A 2 -24.44 35.53 3.73
C THR A 2 -23.18 35.58 2.86
N LYS A 3 -22.03 35.12 3.39
CA LYS A 3 -20.77 35.10 2.65
C LYS A 3 -20.89 34.26 1.36
N PRO A 4 -20.34 34.71 0.21
CA PRO A 4 -20.41 33.98 -1.04
C PRO A 4 -19.64 32.65 -0.95
N LYS A 5 -20.26 31.58 -1.47
CA LYS A 5 -19.71 30.22 -1.46
C LYS A 5 -18.50 30.16 -2.39
N LYS A 6 -17.34 29.72 -1.90
CA LYS A 6 -16.11 29.62 -2.71
C LYS A 6 -16.35 28.67 -3.92
N PRO A 7 -15.92 29.05 -5.14
CA PRO A 7 -16.08 28.21 -6.32
C PRO A 7 -15.29 26.89 -6.15
N ARG A 8 -15.86 25.79 -6.64
CA ARG A 8 -15.26 24.46 -6.48
C ARG A 8 -14.05 24.32 -7.42
N ASN A 9 -12.87 24.66 -6.92
CA ASN A 9 -11.59 24.58 -7.67
C ASN A 9 -11.02 23.15 -7.82
N LYS A 10 -11.86 22.11 -7.80
CA LYS A 10 -11.42 20.72 -7.98
C LYS A 10 -12.15 20.09 -9.15
N SER A 11 -11.39 19.64 -10.14
CA SER A 11 -11.90 18.87 -11.28
C SER A 11 -12.69 17.66 -10.75
N TYR A 12 -13.87 17.42 -11.32
CA TYR A 12 -14.72 16.31 -10.90
C TYR A 12 -14.04 14.99 -11.26
N ARG A 13 -13.69 14.20 -10.25
CA ARG A 13 -13.29 12.81 -10.43
C ARG A 13 -14.50 11.93 -10.14
N PRO A 14 -15.11 11.32 -11.17
CA PRO A 14 -16.25 10.44 -10.96
C PRO A 14 -15.85 9.29 -10.03
N LYS A 15 -16.68 9.02 -9.04
CA LYS A 15 -16.51 7.83 -8.19
C LYS A 15 -17.00 6.62 -8.96
N TYR A 16 -16.35 5.48 -8.76
CA TYR A 16 -16.84 4.22 -9.29
C TYR A 16 -18.27 3.97 -8.81
N VAL A 17 -19.15 3.60 -9.74
CA VAL A 17 -20.52 3.17 -9.45
C VAL A 17 -20.60 1.70 -9.85
N ALA A 18 -20.86 0.84 -8.87
CA ALA A 18 -21.06 -0.59 -9.09
C ALA A 18 -22.24 -0.78 -10.06
N ARG A 19 -21.97 -1.30 -11.26
CA ARG A 19 -23.01 -1.61 -12.25
C ARG A 19 -23.94 -2.73 -11.76
N ASN A 20 -23.41 -3.66 -10.97
CA ASN A 20 -24.17 -4.68 -10.27
C ASN A 20 -23.63 -4.78 -8.84
N VAL A 21 -24.45 -4.38 -7.86
CA VAL A 21 -24.08 -4.36 -6.44
C VAL A 21 -23.76 -5.74 -5.91
N LEU A 22 -24.49 -6.78 -6.32
CA LEU A 22 -24.23 -8.15 -5.89
C LEU A 22 -22.92 -8.67 -6.49
N SER A 23 -22.65 -8.39 -7.76
CA SER A 23 -21.37 -8.77 -8.37
C SER A 23 -20.19 -7.96 -7.86
N THR A 24 -20.38 -6.82 -7.19
CA THR A 24 -19.30 -6.07 -6.55
C THR A 24 -19.09 -6.53 -5.10
N VAL A 25 -20.18 -6.87 -4.40
CA VAL A 25 -20.15 -7.32 -3.00
C VAL A 25 -19.73 -8.80 -2.89
N PHE A 26 -20.27 -9.65 -3.77
CA PHE A 26 -19.90 -11.06 -3.93
C PHE A 26 -18.83 -11.27 -5.03
N GLY A 27 -18.40 -10.19 -5.70
CA GLY A 27 -17.46 -10.18 -6.82
C GLY A 27 -16.09 -10.78 -6.60
N GLY A 28 -15.74 -11.06 -5.35
CA GLY A 28 -14.63 -11.99 -5.05
C GLY A 28 -14.81 -13.37 -5.72
N MET A 29 -16.00 -13.70 -6.25
CA MET A 29 -16.29 -14.95 -6.95
C MET A 29 -16.25 -14.88 -8.48
N SER A 30 -16.06 -13.73 -9.13
CA SER A 30 -15.88 -13.67 -10.60
C SER A 30 -14.41 -13.90 -10.97
N GLY A 31 -14.13 -14.78 -11.95
CA GLY A 31 -12.76 -15.13 -12.38
C GLY A 31 -11.87 -13.92 -12.69
N ASP A 32 -12.43 -12.90 -13.34
CA ASP A 32 -11.73 -11.65 -13.69
C ASP A 32 -11.10 -10.94 -12.48
N HIS A 33 -11.73 -11.04 -11.30
CA HIS A 33 -11.21 -10.43 -10.08
C HIS A 33 -10.01 -11.19 -9.51
N ALA A 34 -10.08 -12.52 -9.51
CA ALA A 34 -8.98 -13.37 -9.08
C ALA A 34 -7.74 -13.19 -9.98
N ASP A 35 -7.94 -13.05 -11.28
CA ASP A 35 -6.87 -12.77 -12.23
C ASP A 35 -6.25 -11.38 -12.00
N HIS A 36 -7.07 -10.38 -11.70
CA HIS A 36 -6.57 -9.05 -11.35
C HIS A 36 -5.73 -9.06 -10.06
N LEU A 37 -6.19 -9.74 -9.01
CA LEU A 37 -5.41 -9.88 -7.77
C LEU A 37 -4.09 -10.59 -8.04
N ARG A 38 -4.11 -11.68 -8.82
CA ARG A 38 -2.90 -12.40 -9.22
C ARG A 38 -1.93 -11.53 -10.00
N GLU A 39 -2.42 -10.69 -10.91
CA GLU A 39 -1.59 -9.74 -11.65
C GLU A 39 -0.90 -8.75 -10.71
N LEU A 40 -1.60 -8.27 -9.67
CA LEU A 40 -1.01 -7.40 -8.64
C LEU A 40 0.09 -8.11 -7.85
N GLN A 41 -0.12 -9.37 -7.45
CA GLN A 41 0.90 -10.17 -6.76
C GLN A 41 2.17 -10.32 -7.61
N ILE A 42 2.01 -10.68 -8.89
CA ILE A 42 3.14 -10.82 -9.83
C ILE A 42 3.91 -9.49 -9.94
N LYS A 43 3.21 -8.37 -10.07
CA LYS A 43 3.84 -7.04 -10.16
C LYS A 43 4.62 -6.69 -8.89
N ASN A 44 4.05 -6.98 -7.72
CA ASN A 44 4.69 -6.70 -6.43
C ASN A 44 5.99 -7.50 -6.26
N HIS A 45 5.94 -8.81 -6.52
CA HIS A 45 7.12 -9.67 -6.41
C HIS A 45 8.18 -9.36 -7.47
N LEU A 46 7.76 -9.02 -8.70
CA LEU A 46 8.69 -8.55 -9.73
C LEU A 46 9.39 -7.25 -9.29
N ALA A 47 8.64 -6.29 -8.73
CA ALA A 47 9.22 -5.06 -8.19
C ALA A 47 10.24 -5.37 -7.08
N MET A 48 9.94 -6.31 -6.18
CA MET A 48 10.86 -6.71 -5.11
C MET A 48 12.13 -7.37 -5.65
N ALA A 49 12.01 -8.21 -6.68
CA ALA A 49 13.16 -8.82 -7.36
C ALA A 49 14.06 -7.77 -8.03
N GLU A 50 13.47 -6.79 -8.72
CA GLU A 50 14.21 -5.68 -9.35
C GLU A 50 14.92 -4.80 -8.30
N MET A 51 14.25 -4.54 -7.17
CA MET A 51 14.84 -3.86 -6.00
C MET A 51 16.06 -4.61 -5.45
N ALA A 52 15.92 -5.91 -5.22
CA ALA A 52 16.99 -6.75 -4.68
C ALA A 52 18.20 -6.82 -5.62
N GLN A 53 17.98 -6.74 -6.94
CA GLN A 53 19.02 -6.77 -7.95
C GLN A 53 19.61 -5.38 -8.29
N GLY A 54 19.20 -4.34 -7.56
CA GLY A 54 19.72 -2.98 -7.74
C GLY A 54 19.24 -2.26 -9.00
N ARG A 55 18.18 -2.78 -9.64
CA ARG A 55 17.51 -2.16 -10.80
C ARG A 55 16.18 -1.48 -10.43
N GLY A 56 15.90 -1.43 -9.14
CA GLY A 56 14.70 -0.84 -8.56
C GLY A 56 14.45 0.61 -8.97
N THR A 57 13.24 0.88 -9.48
CA THR A 57 12.77 2.24 -9.82
C THR A 57 11.87 2.79 -8.71
N ARG A 58 11.61 4.10 -8.76
CA ARG A 58 10.65 4.74 -7.85
C ARG A 58 9.23 4.18 -7.99
N ASP A 59 8.82 3.80 -9.20
CA ASP A 59 7.50 3.22 -9.41
C ASP A 59 7.38 1.84 -8.76
N GLN A 60 8.44 1.02 -8.84
CA GLN A 60 8.52 -0.26 -8.14
C GLN A 60 8.53 -0.08 -6.61
N TRP A 61 9.19 0.97 -6.13
CA TRP A 61 9.18 1.33 -4.72
C TRP A 61 7.77 1.67 -4.23
N ASP A 62 7.08 2.56 -4.95
CA ASP A 62 5.72 2.97 -4.62
C ASP A 62 4.74 1.79 -4.66
N LEU A 63 4.96 0.83 -5.56
CA LEU A 63 4.18 -0.41 -5.63
C LEU A 63 4.35 -1.26 -4.36
N ILE A 64 5.59 -1.53 -3.94
CA ILE A 64 5.88 -2.32 -2.73
C ILE A 64 5.34 -1.61 -1.49
N VAL A 65 5.59 -0.31 -1.34
CA VAL A 65 5.06 0.49 -0.22
C VAL A 65 3.54 0.46 -0.20
N GLY A 66 2.90 0.53 -1.36
CA GLY A 66 1.45 0.40 -1.52
C GLY A 66 0.94 -0.94 -0.99
N ALA A 67 1.52 -2.06 -1.44
CA ALA A 67 1.14 -3.41 -1.02
C ALA A 67 1.26 -3.59 0.50
N ILE A 68 2.41 -3.20 1.08
CA ILE A 68 2.64 -3.33 2.54
C ILE A 68 1.69 -2.44 3.35
N ASN A 69 1.36 -1.24 2.88
CA ASN A 69 0.40 -0.38 3.56
C ASN A 69 -1.02 -0.94 3.50
N ILE A 70 -1.42 -1.52 2.35
CA ILE A 70 -2.71 -2.21 2.21
C ILE A 70 -2.76 -3.41 3.15
N ALA A 71 -1.72 -4.23 3.20
CA ALA A 71 -1.61 -5.38 4.12
C ALA A 71 -1.77 -4.97 5.59
N ASN A 72 -1.09 -3.89 6.01
CA ASN A 72 -1.22 -3.33 7.36
C ASN A 72 -2.66 -2.89 7.67
N VAL A 73 -3.31 -2.18 6.74
CA VAL A 73 -4.70 -1.74 6.93
C VAL A 73 -5.67 -2.93 6.94
N MET A 74 -5.43 -3.96 6.13
CA MET A 74 -6.21 -5.20 6.18
C MET A 74 -6.11 -5.87 7.55
N CYS A 75 -4.91 -5.92 8.16
CA CYS A 75 -4.75 -6.41 9.54
C CYS A 75 -5.60 -5.59 10.52
N GLU A 76 -5.57 -4.26 10.43
CA GLU A 76 -6.38 -3.38 11.28
C GLU A 76 -7.90 -3.53 11.06
N MET A 77 -8.32 -4.01 9.88
CA MET A 77 -9.70 -4.37 9.56
C MET A 77 -10.09 -5.77 10.06
N GLY A 78 -9.17 -6.51 10.69
CA GLY A 78 -9.35 -7.87 11.19
C GLY A 78 -9.09 -8.96 10.15
N ILE A 79 -8.46 -8.63 9.02
CA ILE A 79 -8.12 -9.58 7.94
C ILE A 79 -6.64 -9.93 8.08
N GLY A 80 -6.33 -11.16 8.49
CA GLY A 80 -4.96 -11.61 8.68
C GLY A 80 -4.24 -10.88 9.82
N ASP A 81 -4.90 -10.63 10.94
CA ASP A 81 -4.32 -9.92 12.10
C ASP A 81 -3.10 -10.66 12.69
N GLU A 82 -3.00 -11.97 12.47
CA GLU A 82 -1.81 -12.77 12.74
C GLU A 82 -0.56 -12.27 12.02
N PHE A 83 -0.71 -11.59 10.87
CA PHE A 83 0.38 -11.00 10.09
C PHE A 83 0.72 -9.57 10.50
N ARG A 84 0.02 -9.00 11.48
CA ARG A 84 0.19 -7.60 11.88
C ARG A 84 1.62 -7.27 12.30
N PHE A 85 2.28 -8.18 13.01
CA PHE A 85 3.67 -7.96 13.41
C PHE A 85 4.61 -7.91 12.19
N VAL A 86 4.44 -8.83 11.24
CA VAL A 86 5.25 -8.95 10.03
C VAL A 86 5.07 -7.71 9.14
N THR A 87 3.83 -7.27 8.92
CA THR A 87 3.51 -6.11 8.09
C THR A 87 4.00 -4.79 8.69
N ILE A 88 4.01 -4.67 10.03
CA ILE A 88 4.62 -3.53 10.73
C ILE A 88 6.16 -3.55 10.58
N ALA A 89 6.80 -4.71 10.74
CA ALA A 89 8.24 -4.83 10.57
C ALA A 89 8.68 -4.44 9.14
N ALA A 90 7.95 -4.88 8.12
CA ALA A 90 8.19 -4.49 6.74
C ALA A 90 7.99 -2.99 6.50
N ARG A 91 6.97 -2.37 7.09
CA ARG A 91 6.75 -0.92 7.02
C ARG A 91 7.93 -0.15 7.60
N ASP A 92 8.44 -0.59 8.75
CA ASP A 92 9.55 0.06 9.43
C ASP A 92 10.88 -0.14 8.66
N ALA A 93 11.07 -1.32 8.05
CA ALA A 93 12.16 -1.58 7.11
C ALA A 93 12.09 -0.64 5.88
N LEU A 94 10.91 -0.48 5.27
CA LEU A 94 10.71 0.44 4.15
C LEU A 94 10.98 1.90 4.55
N LEU A 95 10.63 2.30 5.77
CA LEU A 95 10.96 3.63 6.28
C LEU A 95 12.49 3.82 6.37
N ALA A 96 13.22 2.85 6.89
CA ALA A 96 14.68 2.90 7.00
C ALA A 96 15.36 2.94 5.62
N VAL A 97 14.94 2.09 4.69
CA VAL A 97 15.41 2.09 3.30
C VAL A 97 15.11 3.44 2.63
N GLY A 98 13.90 3.97 2.81
CA GLY A 98 13.51 5.27 2.26
C GLY A 98 14.36 6.42 2.80
N LYS A 99 14.74 6.39 4.08
CA LYS A 99 15.69 7.37 4.64
C LYS A 99 17.07 7.28 3.99
N ARG A 100 17.59 6.07 3.77
CA ARG A 100 18.87 5.88 3.08
C ARG A 100 18.81 6.34 1.63
N TYR A 101 17.70 6.07 0.93
CA TYR A 101 17.46 6.55 -0.43
C TYR A 101 17.56 8.08 -0.51
N MET A 102 17.04 8.83 0.47
CA MET A 102 17.16 10.29 0.48
C MET A 102 18.62 10.79 0.57
N ALA A 103 19.55 9.98 1.08
CA ALA A 103 20.96 10.32 1.19
C ALA A 103 21.79 9.84 -0.02
N SER A 104 21.43 8.72 -0.64
CA SER A 104 22.25 8.05 -1.67
C SER A 104 21.65 8.06 -3.07
N ASP A 105 20.37 8.44 -3.20
CA ASP A 105 19.54 8.28 -4.41
C ASP A 105 19.51 6.83 -4.93
N ARG A 106 19.69 5.85 -4.04
CA ARG A 106 19.65 4.42 -4.36
C ARG A 106 18.87 3.64 -3.32
N PHE A 107 18.02 2.73 -3.77
CA PHE A 107 17.34 1.79 -2.88
C PHE A 107 18.33 0.69 -2.46
N VAL A 108 18.77 0.76 -1.21
CA VAL A 108 19.72 -0.20 -0.64
C VAL A 108 19.07 -0.86 0.55
N PHE A 109 18.80 -2.15 0.43
CA PHE A 109 18.28 -2.98 1.51
C PHE A 109 19.41 -3.76 2.17
N THR A 110 19.30 -3.94 3.48
CA THR A 110 20.04 -4.96 4.22
C THR A 110 19.36 -6.33 4.06
N GLY A 111 20.05 -7.41 4.44
CA GLY A 111 19.48 -8.76 4.39
C GLY A 111 18.22 -8.92 5.24
N ASP A 112 18.20 -8.30 6.43
CA ASP A 112 17.03 -8.36 7.32
C ASP A 112 15.83 -7.58 6.79
N GLU A 113 16.07 -6.40 6.20
CA GLU A 113 14.99 -5.61 5.58
C GLU A 113 14.43 -6.31 4.34
N LEU A 114 15.28 -6.93 3.51
CA LEU A 114 14.85 -7.76 2.39
C LEU A 114 13.96 -8.91 2.87
N ARG A 115 14.37 -9.61 3.93
CA ARG A 115 13.60 -10.70 4.50
C ARG A 115 12.24 -10.23 5.03
N ALA A 116 12.22 -9.14 5.80
CA ALA A 116 10.99 -8.59 6.36
C ALA A 116 10.00 -8.17 5.27
N VAL A 117 10.46 -7.53 4.20
CA VAL A 117 9.57 -7.08 3.11
C VAL A 117 9.06 -8.26 2.29
N ASN A 118 9.89 -9.26 1.99
CA ASN A 118 9.42 -10.47 1.29
C ASN A 118 8.39 -11.23 2.13
N GLU A 119 8.65 -11.44 3.43
CA GLU A 119 7.71 -12.13 4.32
C GLU A 119 6.36 -11.40 4.39
N ALA A 120 6.38 -10.07 4.42
CA ALA A 120 5.14 -9.30 4.39
C ALA A 120 4.42 -9.31 3.04
N LEU A 121 5.14 -9.45 1.90
CA LEU A 121 4.52 -9.69 0.60
C LEU A 121 3.85 -11.07 0.56
N ASP A 122 4.48 -12.10 1.11
CA ASP A 122 3.88 -13.43 1.24
C ASP A 122 2.63 -13.40 2.12
N CYS A 123 2.66 -12.67 3.24
CA CYS A 123 1.47 -12.44 4.08
C CYS A 123 0.37 -11.70 3.34
N HIS A 124 0.72 -10.66 2.57
CA HIS A 124 -0.24 -9.92 1.75
C HIS A 124 -0.90 -10.85 0.72
N ASP A 125 -0.14 -11.75 0.11
CA ASP A 125 -0.68 -12.71 -0.83
C ASP A 125 -1.65 -13.69 -0.17
N ALA A 126 -1.31 -14.20 1.01
CA ALA A 126 -2.20 -15.04 1.82
C ALA A 126 -3.50 -14.31 2.23
N GLN A 127 -3.42 -13.00 2.52
CA GLN A 127 -4.60 -12.16 2.76
C GLN A 127 -5.47 -12.08 1.49
N LEU A 128 -4.86 -11.89 0.31
CA LEU A 128 -5.58 -11.76 -0.96
C LEU A 128 -6.32 -13.04 -1.38
N GLU A 129 -5.84 -14.22 -0.97
CA GLU A 129 -6.53 -15.49 -1.26
C GLU A 129 -7.88 -15.65 -0.54
N ASN A 130 -8.05 -14.99 0.60
CA ASN A 130 -9.18 -15.21 1.52
C ASN A 130 -10.09 -13.99 1.69
N VAL A 131 -9.84 -12.91 0.94
CA VAL A 131 -10.53 -11.63 1.07
C VAL A 131 -11.46 -11.35 -0.10
N ARG A 132 -12.48 -10.52 0.13
CA ARG A 132 -13.33 -10.02 -0.96
C ARG A 132 -12.66 -8.80 -1.60
N ALA A 133 -12.84 -8.67 -2.92
CA ALA A 133 -12.49 -7.48 -3.70
C ALA A 133 -12.72 -6.15 -2.97
N ILE A 134 -13.94 -5.99 -2.45
CA ILE A 134 -14.40 -4.76 -1.80
C ILE A 134 -13.62 -4.44 -0.52
N ASP A 135 -13.11 -5.45 0.19
CA ASP A 135 -12.34 -5.22 1.41
C ASP A 135 -10.90 -4.78 1.08
N VAL A 136 -10.31 -5.30 -0.01
CA VAL A 136 -9.05 -4.79 -0.56
C VAL A 136 -9.20 -3.34 -1.02
N ASP A 137 -10.27 -3.03 -1.76
CA ASP A 137 -10.59 -1.67 -2.20
C ASP A 137 -10.77 -0.72 -1.02
N ARG A 138 -11.46 -1.16 0.05
CA ARG A 138 -11.63 -0.38 1.28
C ARG A 138 -10.29 -0.11 1.95
N ALA A 139 -9.42 -1.11 2.04
CA ALA A 139 -8.07 -0.94 2.60
C ALA A 139 -7.25 0.06 1.77
N ALA A 140 -7.28 -0.06 0.43
CA ALA A 140 -6.60 0.88 -0.47
C ALA A 140 -7.14 2.32 -0.34
N MET A 141 -8.46 2.50 -0.28
CA MET A 141 -9.07 3.81 -0.04
C MET A 141 -8.70 4.40 1.32
N GLU A 142 -8.58 3.56 2.35
CA GLU A 142 -8.15 3.99 3.68
C GLU A 142 -6.68 4.42 3.68
N VAL A 143 -5.79 3.69 2.99
CA VAL A 143 -4.40 4.12 2.76
C VAL A 143 -4.36 5.48 2.07
N GLU A 144 -5.12 5.65 0.97
CA GLU A 144 -5.17 6.94 0.25
C GLU A 144 -5.68 8.07 1.16
N ARG A 145 -6.71 7.80 1.98
CA ARG A 145 -7.24 8.75 2.95
C ARG A 145 -6.19 9.16 3.98
N ARG A 146 -5.44 8.20 4.54
CA ARG A 146 -4.35 8.43 5.50
C ARG A 146 -3.26 9.30 4.91
N VAL A 147 -2.81 9.00 3.70
CA VAL A 147 -1.79 9.79 2.99
C VAL A 147 -2.29 11.21 2.70
N ARG A 148 -3.52 11.33 2.14
CA ARG A 148 -4.12 12.62 1.76
C ARG A 148 -4.33 13.55 2.96
N HIS A 149 -4.81 13.00 4.06
CA HIS A 149 -5.18 13.77 5.25
C HIS A 149 -4.10 13.75 6.35
N ARG A 150 -2.99 13.04 6.11
CA ARG A 150 -1.87 12.85 7.06
C ARG A 150 -2.31 12.26 8.40
N ILE A 151 -3.22 11.28 8.34
CA ILE A 151 -3.77 10.59 9.51
C ILE A 151 -3.04 9.28 9.67
N ASN A 152 -2.49 9.01 10.86
CA ASN A 152 -1.72 7.78 11.14
C ASN A 152 -0.71 7.42 10.04
N SER A 153 -0.08 8.45 9.46
CA SER A 153 0.84 8.31 8.33
C SER A 153 2.23 8.81 8.72
N THR A 154 3.23 7.96 8.48
CA THR A 154 4.64 8.31 8.60
C THR A 154 5.19 8.61 7.21
N SER A 155 5.93 9.71 7.05
CA SER A 155 6.64 9.99 5.81
C SER A 155 8.13 10.13 6.09
N VAL A 156 8.95 9.61 5.17
CA VAL A 156 10.42 9.64 5.27
C VAL A 156 10.93 11.05 5.61
N MET A 157 10.49 12.06 4.86
CA MET A 157 10.90 13.45 5.08
C MET A 157 10.47 14.01 6.44
N ARG A 158 9.34 13.56 6.99
CA ARG A 158 8.88 14.01 8.31
C ARG A 158 9.76 13.42 9.41
N GLU A 159 10.10 12.14 9.31
CA GLU A 159 10.96 11.49 10.29
C GLU A 159 12.39 12.03 10.25
N ILE A 160 12.96 12.27 9.06
CA ILE A 160 14.27 12.90 8.93
C ILE A 160 14.29 14.27 9.62
N ARG A 161 13.25 15.09 9.42
CA ARG A 161 13.14 16.40 10.08
C ARG A 161 13.01 16.30 11.59
N LYS A 162 12.35 15.25 12.09
CA LYS A 162 12.17 15.01 13.52
C LYS A 162 13.47 14.55 14.18
N GLU A 163 14.29 13.77 13.48
CA GLU A 163 15.60 13.31 13.97
C GLU A 163 16.66 14.41 13.95
N ALA A 164 16.49 15.42 13.10
CA ALA A 164 17.39 16.57 13.01
C ALA A 164 17.07 17.71 14.01
N ALA A 165 15.97 17.62 14.75
CA ALA A 165 15.50 18.61 15.72
C ALA A 165 15.84 18.18 17.15
#